data_AF-A0A2K3MBY9-F1
#
_entry.id   AF-A0A2K3MBY9-F1
#
_cell.length_a   1.000
_cell.length_b   1.000
_cell.length_c   1.000
_cell.angle_alpha   90.00
_cell.angle_beta   90.00
_cell.angle_gamma   90.00
#
_symmetry.space_group_name_H-M   'P 1'
#
loop_
_entity.id
_entity.type
_entity.pdbx_description
1 polymer ?
#
loop_
_entity_poly.entity_id
_entity_poly.type
_entity_poly.pdbx_seq_one_letter_code
_entity_poly.pdbx_strand_id
1 'polypeptide(L)'
;MGSVEEDSSRLEEALIQDVETKLYTGDGSVDFKGRPVLKQNTGTWKACPFILGNECCERLAYYGIATNLVTYLTRKLHEGNVSAARNVTTWQGTCYLAPLIGAVLADSYWGRYWTIAIFSIIYFI
;
A
#
# COMPACT_ATOMS: atom_id res chain seq x y z
N MET A 1 -13.94 -48.31 24.89
CA MET A 1 -12.55 -47.85 25.02
C MET A 1 -12.20 -46.75 24.03
N GLY A 2 -12.74 -46.76 22.79
CA GLY A 2 -12.41 -45.74 21.77
C GLY A 2 -12.88 -44.29 22.03
N SER A 3 -13.94 -44.04 22.81
CA SER A 3 -14.48 -42.67 22.94
C SER A 3 -13.59 -41.71 23.74
N VAL A 4 -12.71 -42.21 24.60
CA VAL A 4 -11.81 -41.38 25.44
C VAL A 4 -10.53 -41.02 24.68
N GLU A 5 -10.00 -41.94 23.86
CA GLU A 5 -8.85 -41.68 22.98
C GLU A 5 -9.22 -40.75 21.82
N GLU A 6 -10.46 -40.83 21.33
CA GLU A 6 -10.99 -39.96 20.28
C GLU A 6 -11.23 -38.53 20.79
N ASP A 7 -11.65 -38.33 22.03
CA ASP A 7 -11.73 -36.99 22.64
C ASP A 7 -10.35 -36.40 22.93
N SER A 8 -9.39 -37.21 23.37
CA SER A 8 -8.02 -36.74 23.65
C SER A 8 -7.28 -36.29 22.38
N SER A 9 -7.44 -37.01 21.28
CA SER A 9 -6.85 -36.65 19.98
C SER A 9 -7.46 -35.38 19.39
N ARG A 10 -8.78 -35.18 19.54
CA ARG A 10 -9.46 -33.93 19.14
C ARG A 10 -9.01 -32.72 19.96
N LEU A 11 -8.71 -32.92 21.24
CA LEU A 11 -8.17 -31.87 22.10
C LEU A 11 -6.71 -31.53 21.73
N GLU A 12 -5.88 -32.51 21.38
CA GLU A 12 -4.54 -32.27 20.85
C GLU A 12 -4.57 -31.53 19.51
N GLU A 13 -5.44 -31.94 18.57
CA GLU A 13 -5.62 -31.23 17.29
C GLU A 13 -6.10 -29.78 17.50
N ALA A 14 -7.07 -29.56 18.41
CA ALA A 14 -7.57 -28.22 18.74
C ALA A 14 -6.47 -27.34 19.37
N LEU A 15 -5.62 -27.90 20.24
CA LEU A 15 -4.49 -27.19 20.84
C LEU A 15 -3.41 -26.84 19.81
N ILE A 16 -3.09 -27.77 18.91
CA ILE A 16 -2.14 -27.53 17.81
C ILE A 16 -2.67 -26.41 16.91
N GLN A 17 -3.96 -26.44 16.60
CA GLN A 17 -4.60 -25.40 15.79
C GLN A 17 -4.65 -24.05 16.51
N ASP A 18 -4.87 -24.00 17.82
CA ASP A 18 -4.85 -22.76 18.62
C ASP A 18 -3.43 -22.16 18.70
N VAL A 19 -2.40 -23.01 18.83
CA VAL A 19 -0.98 -22.61 18.82
C VAL A 19 -0.57 -22.10 17.45
N GLU A 20 -0.97 -22.77 16.37
CA GLU A 20 -0.70 -22.36 15.00
C GLU A 20 -1.39 -21.01 14.69
N THR A 21 -2.64 -20.83 15.12
CA THR A 21 -3.39 -19.57 14.97
C THR A 21 -2.78 -18.42 15.75
N LYS A 22 -2.10 -18.67 16.88
CA LYS A 22 -1.35 -17.65 17.62
C LYS A 22 -0.02 -17.27 16.97
N LEU A 23 0.62 -18.19 16.26
CA LEU A 23 1.93 -17.99 15.65
C LEU A 23 1.83 -17.20 14.34
N TYR A 24 0.79 -17.45 13.55
CA TYR A 24 0.56 -16.84 12.25
C TYR A 24 -0.48 -15.72 12.30
N THR A 25 -0.41 -14.83 11.33
CA THR A 25 -1.36 -13.73 11.17
C THR A 25 -2.63 -14.31 10.55
N GLY A 26 -3.69 -14.48 11.36
CA GLY A 26 -4.98 -15.06 10.95
C GLY A 26 -5.83 -14.17 10.03
N ASP A 27 -5.24 -13.13 9.45
CA ASP A 27 -5.86 -12.16 8.54
C ASP A 27 -5.65 -12.52 7.06
N GLY A 28 -5.00 -13.65 6.77
CA GLY A 28 -4.67 -14.09 5.41
C GLY A 28 -3.45 -13.39 4.81
N SER A 29 -2.67 -12.64 5.62
CA SER A 29 -1.42 -12.02 5.17
C SER A 29 -0.37 -13.08 4.81
N VAL A 30 0.20 -12.96 3.60
CA VAL A 30 1.25 -13.85 3.09
C VAL A 30 2.57 -13.10 2.89
N ASP A 31 3.68 -13.79 3.13
CA ASP A 31 5.03 -13.31 2.83
C ASP A 31 5.25 -13.26 1.31
N PHE A 32 6.35 -12.64 0.84
CA PHE A 32 6.66 -12.55 -0.60
C PHE A 32 6.78 -13.94 -1.27
N LYS A 33 7.01 -14.99 -0.46
CA LYS A 33 7.05 -16.41 -0.88
C LYS A 33 5.68 -17.13 -0.82
N GLY A 34 4.59 -16.42 -0.55
CA GLY A 34 3.24 -16.99 -0.46
C GLY A 34 2.98 -17.83 0.80
N ARG A 35 3.82 -17.72 1.83
CA ARG A 35 3.68 -18.46 3.10
C ARG A 35 2.93 -17.61 4.12
N PRO A 36 2.12 -18.23 5.02
CA PRO A 36 1.46 -17.50 6.09
C PRO A 36 2.49 -16.79 6.98
N VAL A 37 2.19 -15.54 7.30
CA VAL A 37 3.14 -14.64 7.95
C VAL A 37 3.17 -14.89 9.46
N LEU A 38 4.38 -15.05 10.03
CA LEU A 38 4.58 -15.12 11.48
C LEU A 38 4.29 -13.76 12.14
N LYS A 39 3.37 -13.74 13.10
CA LYS A 39 2.95 -12.56 13.85
C LYS A 39 4.10 -11.91 14.65
N GLN A 40 5.10 -12.70 15.03
CA GLN A 40 6.25 -12.26 15.83
C GLN A 40 7.30 -11.52 14.99
N ASN A 41 7.43 -11.88 13.71
CA ASN A 41 8.48 -11.38 12.83
C ASN A 41 8.00 -10.24 11.92
N THR A 42 6.69 -10.14 11.73
CA THR A 42 6.07 -9.16 10.83
C THR A 42 5.10 -8.31 11.63
N GLY A 43 5.36 -7.01 11.71
CA GLY A 43 4.54 -6.15 12.55
C GLY A 43 5.00 -4.71 12.64
N THR A 44 4.19 -3.86 12.04
CA THR A 44 3.89 -2.45 12.33
C THR A 44 5.04 -1.54 12.74
N TRP A 45 5.63 -1.67 13.94
CA TRP A 45 6.59 -0.68 14.45
C TRP A 45 7.84 -0.49 13.59
N LYS A 46 8.37 -1.58 12.99
CA LYS A 46 9.49 -1.47 12.06
C LYS A 46 9.08 -1.03 10.65
N ALA A 47 7.86 -1.33 10.23
CA ALA A 47 7.35 -1.00 8.89
C ALA A 47 6.82 0.44 8.80
N CYS A 48 6.22 0.96 9.87
CA CYS A 48 5.67 2.31 9.98
C CYS A 48 6.61 3.41 9.50
N PRO A 49 7.89 3.49 9.93
CA PRO A 49 8.77 4.56 9.46
C PRO A 49 9.04 4.51 7.95
N PHE A 50 9.06 3.32 7.34
CA PHE A 50 9.24 3.19 5.88
C PHE A 50 8.00 3.67 5.13
N ILE A 51 6.80 3.29 5.59
CA ILE A 51 5.53 3.71 5.00
C ILE A 51 5.36 5.23 5.14
N LEU A 52 5.60 5.76 6.35
CA LEU A 52 5.54 7.20 6.61
C LEU A 52 6.59 7.98 5.82
N GLY A 53 7.80 7.42 5.67
CA GLY A 53 8.85 8.01 4.85
C GLY A 53 8.43 8.12 3.39
N ASN A 54 7.87 7.05 2.80
CA ASN A 54 7.35 7.06 1.45
C ASN A 54 6.25 8.12 1.27
N GLU A 55 5.25 8.12 2.16
CA GLU A 55 4.15 9.09 2.14
C GLU A 55 4.64 10.54 2.28
N CYS A 56 5.63 10.78 3.14
CA CYS A 56 6.23 12.09 3.32
C CYS A 56 6.96 12.56 2.06
N CYS A 57 7.75 11.69 1.44
CA CYS A 57 8.45 11.98 0.18
C CYS A 57 7.46 12.30 -0.95
N GLU A 58 6.38 11.52 -1.07
CA GLU A 58 5.34 11.75 -2.08
C GLU A 58 4.67 13.12 -1.88
N ARG A 59 4.25 13.44 -0.66
CA ARG A 59 3.66 14.74 -0.33
C ARG A 59 4.62 15.90 -0.59
N LEU A 60 5.89 15.76 -0.21
CA LEU A 60 6.91 16.78 -0.43
C LEU A 60 7.08 17.08 -1.93
N ALA A 61 7.20 16.04 -2.75
CA ALA A 61 7.33 16.17 -4.20
C ALA A 61 6.07 16.76 -4.83
N TYR A 62 4.88 16.33 -4.42
CA TYR A 62 3.61 16.90 -4.87
C TYR A 62 3.52 18.41 -4.62
N TYR A 63 3.77 18.86 -3.39
CA TYR A 63 3.72 20.30 -3.08
C TYR A 63 4.85 21.08 -3.76
N GLY A 64 6.03 20.50 -3.91
CA GLY A 64 7.15 21.09 -4.65
C GLY A 64 6.80 21.35 -6.12
N ILE A 65 6.10 20.42 -6.78
CA ILE A 65 5.65 20.59 -8.16
C ILE A 65 4.46 21.56 -8.19
N ALA A 66 3.44 21.37 -7.36
CA ALA A 66 2.21 22.16 -7.38
C ALA A 66 2.46 23.67 -7.24
N THR A 67 3.37 24.06 -6.34
CA THR A 67 3.72 25.48 -6.10
C THR A 67 4.48 26.12 -7.26
N ASN A 68 5.31 25.34 -7.98
CA ASN A 68 6.14 25.85 -9.06
C ASN A 68 5.47 25.75 -10.45
N LEU A 69 4.48 24.87 -10.61
CA LEU A 69 3.86 24.54 -11.90
C LEU A 69 3.18 25.75 -12.56
N VAL A 70 2.42 26.54 -11.81
CA VAL A 70 1.76 27.76 -12.34
C VAL A 70 2.81 28.73 -12.88
N THR A 71 3.86 28.99 -12.10
CA THR A 71 4.95 29.90 -12.48
C THR A 71 5.69 29.38 -13.72
N TYR A 72 5.90 28.07 -13.81
CA TYR A 72 6.56 27.44 -14.97
C TYR A 72 5.72 27.61 -16.24
N LEU A 73 4.42 27.31 -16.20
CA LEU A 73 3.53 27.44 -17.35
C LEU A 73 3.43 28.90 -17.84
N THR A 74 3.31 29.85 -16.91
CA THR A 74 3.20 31.27 -17.27
C THR A 74 4.54 31.87 -17.75
N ARG A 75 5.67 31.54 -17.12
CA ARG A 75 6.97 32.19 -17.43
C ARG A 75 7.82 31.47 -18.47
N LYS A 76 7.75 30.13 -18.56
CA LYS A 76 8.60 29.35 -19.48
C LYS A 76 7.83 28.92 -20.71
N LEU A 77 6.59 28.47 -20.52
CA LEU A 77 5.72 28.03 -21.61
C LEU A 77 4.93 29.18 -22.26
N HIS A 78 4.99 30.39 -21.67
CA HIS A 78 4.28 31.60 -22.12
C HIS A 78 2.77 31.39 -22.32
N GLU A 79 2.18 30.48 -21.52
CA GLU A 79 0.74 30.26 -21.50
C GLU A 79 0.03 31.47 -20.90
N GLY A 80 -1.12 31.84 -21.48
CA GLY A 80 -1.98 32.87 -20.88
C GLY A 80 -2.50 32.41 -19.50
N ASN A 81 -2.62 33.34 -18.54
CA ASN A 81 -2.99 33.03 -17.15
C ASN A 81 -4.22 32.10 -17.01
N VAL A 82 -5.22 32.28 -17.86
CA VAL A 82 -6.44 31.45 -17.88
C VAL A 82 -6.15 30.01 -18.30
N SER A 83 -5.29 29.83 -19.31
CA SER A 83 -4.91 28.51 -19.83
C SER A 83 -3.98 27.79 -18.85
N ALA A 84 -3.01 28.50 -18.26
CA ALA A 84 -2.12 27.97 -17.23
C ALA A 84 -2.91 27.48 -16.01
N ALA A 85 -3.87 28.27 -15.51
CA ALA A 85 -4.73 27.89 -14.39
C ALA A 85 -5.56 26.63 -14.71
N ARG A 86 -6.17 26.57 -15.91
CA ARG A 86 -6.92 25.39 -16.36
C ARG A 86 -6.06 24.13 -16.39
N ASN A 87 -4.82 24.24 -16.88
CA ASN A 87 -3.92 23.10 -16.98
C ASN A 87 -3.47 22.62 -15.59
N VAL A 88 -3.18 23.54 -14.66
CA VAL A 88 -2.86 23.19 -13.26
C VAL A 88 -4.04 22.50 -12.56
N THR A 89 -5.26 23.01 -12.73
CA THR A 89 -6.45 22.35 -12.16
C THR A 89 -6.68 20.96 -12.77
N THR A 90 -6.43 20.80 -14.07
CA THR A 90 -6.54 19.50 -14.75
C THR A 90 -5.49 18.50 -14.24
N TRP A 91 -4.24 18.95 -14.07
CA TRP A 91 -3.17 18.16 -13.47
C TRP A 91 -3.54 17.73 -12.05
N GLN A 92 -3.99 18.66 -11.20
CA GLN A 92 -4.40 18.36 -9.84
C GLN A 92 -5.58 17.38 -9.79
N GLY A 93 -6.58 17.55 -10.65
CA GLY A 93 -7.69 16.60 -10.78
C GLY A 93 -7.21 15.20 -11.16
N THR A 94 -6.25 15.10 -12.09
CA THR A 94 -5.65 13.82 -12.50
C THR A 94 -4.90 13.16 -11.33
N CYS A 95 -4.16 13.92 -10.53
CA CYS A 95 -3.50 13.40 -9.33
C CYS A 95 -4.47 12.82 -8.30
N TYR A 96 -5.71 13.35 -8.18
CA TYR A 96 -6.73 12.77 -7.30
C TYR A 96 -7.42 11.53 -7.88
N LEU A 97 -7.54 11.44 -9.21
CA LEU A 97 -8.10 10.26 -9.89
C LEU A 97 -7.13 9.08 -9.96
N ALA A 98 -5.83 9.34 -10.12
CA ALA A 98 -4.79 8.31 -10.20
C ALA A 98 -4.82 7.27 -9.06
N PRO A 99 -4.89 7.64 -7.76
CA PRO A 99 -4.94 6.67 -6.67
C PRO A 99 -6.25 5.86 -6.65
N LEU A 100 -7.36 6.41 -7.15
CA LEU A 100 -8.62 5.66 -7.27
C LEU A 100 -8.49 4.51 -8.28
N ILE A 101 -7.84 4.77 -9.41
CA ILE A 101 -7.52 3.74 -10.41
C ILE A 101 -6.51 2.74 -9.83
N GLY A 102 -5.47 3.24 -9.14
CA GLY A 102 -4.45 2.41 -8.49
C GLY A 102 -5.04 1.47 -7.44
N ALA A 103 -6.02 1.93 -6.65
CA ALA A 103 -6.70 1.11 -5.65
C ALA A 103 -7.48 -0.05 -6.29
N VAL A 104 -8.22 0.21 -7.36
CA VAL A 104 -8.95 -0.84 -8.10
C VAL A 104 -7.98 -1.90 -8.64
N LEU A 105 -6.83 -1.47 -9.18
CA LEU A 105 -5.79 -2.38 -9.66
C LEU A 105 -5.16 -3.20 -8.51
N ALA A 106 -4.92 -2.57 -7.36
CA ALA A 106 -4.37 -3.22 -6.17
C ALA A 106 -5.28 -4.31 -5.63
N ASP A 107 -6.58 -4.02 -5.55
CA ASP A 107 -7.58 -4.93 -5.00
C ASP A 107 -7.96 -6.04 -5.97
N SER A 108 -7.84 -5.82 -7.28
CA SER A 108 -8.30 -6.78 -8.31
C SER A 108 -7.22 -7.70 -8.87
N TYR A 109 -5.97 -7.25 -9.05
CA TYR A 109 -4.99 -7.98 -9.89
C TYR A 109 -3.68 -8.38 -9.21
N TRP A 110 -2.99 -7.47 -8.52
CA TRP A 110 -1.58 -7.70 -8.10
C TRP A 110 -1.35 -7.73 -6.59
N GLY A 111 -2.34 -7.32 -5.80
CA GLY A 111 -2.19 -7.13 -4.36
C GLY A 111 -1.51 -5.81 -4.00
N ARG A 112 -1.64 -5.43 -2.72
CA ARG A 112 -1.27 -4.09 -2.21
C ARG A 112 0.21 -3.77 -2.38
N TYR A 113 1.11 -4.71 -2.08
CA TYR A 113 2.56 -4.48 -2.10
C TYR A 113 3.12 -4.21 -3.51
N TRP A 114 2.79 -5.07 -4.48
CA TRP A 114 3.26 -4.92 -5.86
C TRP A 114 2.75 -3.65 -6.51
N THR A 115 1.52 -3.27 -6.20
CA THR A 115 0.93 -2.04 -6.72
C THR A 115 1.70 -0.82 -6.19
N ILE A 116 1.92 -0.73 -4.87
CA ILE A 116 2.71 0.38 -4.30
C ILE A 116 4.12 0.41 -4.91
N ALA A 117 4.81 -0.74 -5.00
CA ALA A 117 6.17 -0.79 -5.54
C ALA A 117 6.26 -0.30 -7.00
N ILE A 118 5.35 -0.74 -7.87
CA ILE A 118 5.34 -0.35 -9.28
C ILE A 118 5.01 1.14 -9.42
N PHE A 119 3.99 1.63 -8.70
CA PHE A 119 3.62 3.04 -8.75
C PHE A 119 4.72 3.95 -8.19
N SER A 120 5.43 3.55 -7.12
CA SER A 120 6.59 4.29 -6.61
C SER A 120 7.74 4.36 -7.62
N ILE A 121 8.00 3.29 -8.38
CA ILE A 121 9.02 3.30 -9.45
C ILE A 121 8.60 4.24 -10.59
N ILE A 122 7.35 4.16 -11.03
CA ILE A 122 6.81 5.05 -12.08
C ILE A 122 6.86 6.51 -11.63
N TYR A 123 6.60 6.79 -10.35
CA TYR A 123 6.67 8.15 -9.80
C TYR A 123 8.10 8.72 -9.78
N PHE A 124 9.10 7.85 -9.58
CA PHE A 124 10.51 8.27 -9.51
C PHE A 124 11.14 8.54 -10.88
N ILE A 125 10.71 7.81 -11.93
CA ILE A 125 11.21 7.95 -13.31
C ILE A 125 10.61 9.18 -13.98
#